data_AF-A0AAN8R2A5-F1
#
_entry.id   AF-A0AAN8R2A5-F1
#
_cell.length_a   1.000
_cell.length_b   1.000
_cell.length_c   1.000
_cell.angle_alpha   90.00
_cell.angle_beta   90.00
_cell.angle_gamma   90.00
#
_symmetry.space_group_name_H-M   'P 1'
#
loop_
_entity.id
_entity.type
_entity.pdbx_description
1 polymer ?
#
loop_
_entity_poly.entity_id
_entity_poly.type
_entity_poly.pdbx_seq_one_letter_code
_entity_poly.pdbx_strand_id
1 'polypeptide(L)'
;MLFLFISVCHGYSNADHVLGPVAPDIHCKQGVCSQRIMSNISTPVVTNICLYGKSYTSVSWGRQAKQGMEDQEGSGDFYCVQPLVNGHRLGNIIHRYRPYDDFMTSKNHEDVTKAPSHNHANAIQGSCTVVYGEAVFYNCCNSAELGHYDLQTKVTSRLKIPEFGYNNQFPYCYYNCKDWTDIDFAADETGLRVIYSMRGNPCGVTMETWCRAN
;
A
#
# COMPACT_ATOMS: atom_id res chain seq x y z
N MET A 1 -1.02 17.57 12.07
CA MET A 1 0.23 17.29 11.34
C MET A 1 0.07 15.93 10.70
N LEU A 2 -0.25 15.89 9.42
CA LEU A 2 -0.45 14.65 8.67
C LEU A 2 0.94 14.16 8.26
N PHE A 3 1.40 13.05 8.84
CA PHE A 3 2.68 12.46 8.47
C PHE A 3 2.46 11.67 7.18
N LEU A 4 3.01 12.22 6.09
CA LEU A 4 3.25 11.46 4.88
C LEU A 4 4.40 10.51 5.20
N PHE A 5 4.13 9.22 5.37
CA PHE A 5 5.17 8.21 5.26
C PHE A 5 5.53 8.13 3.77
N ILE A 6 6.40 9.02 3.31
CA ILE A 6 7.25 8.68 2.18
C ILE A 6 8.20 7.65 2.77
N SER A 7 8.06 6.39 2.38
CA SER A 7 9.06 5.39 2.68
C SER A 7 10.34 5.79 1.94
N VAL A 8 11.19 6.59 2.61
CA VAL A 8 12.55 6.89 2.16
C VAL A 8 13.45 6.03 3.01
N CYS A 9 13.78 4.83 2.53
CA CYS A 9 14.80 4.00 3.15
C CYS A 9 16.12 4.14 2.38
N HIS A 10 17.10 4.71 3.06
CA HIS A 10 18.52 4.43 2.83
C HIS A 10 18.92 3.31 3.79
N GLY A 11 19.51 2.22 3.28
CA GLY A 11 20.17 1.21 4.11
C GLY A 11 19.98 -0.23 3.62
N TYR A 12 20.98 -0.75 2.93
CA TYR A 12 21.12 -2.14 2.48
C TYR A 12 21.19 -3.15 3.65
N SER A 13 20.56 -4.30 3.47
CA SER A 13 21.06 -5.60 3.94
C SER A 13 20.50 -6.70 3.02
N ASN A 14 21.39 -7.33 2.23
CA ASN A 14 21.04 -8.50 1.43
C ASN A 14 20.95 -9.71 2.37
N ALA A 15 19.77 -10.32 2.46
CA ALA A 15 19.61 -11.67 2.98
C ALA A 15 19.27 -12.58 1.80
N ASP A 16 20.30 -13.17 1.19
CA ASP A 16 20.14 -14.21 0.17
C ASP A 16 19.67 -15.51 0.84
N HIS A 17 18.37 -15.80 0.74
CA HIS A 17 17.86 -17.15 0.93
C HIS A 17 17.54 -17.76 -0.45
N VAL A 18 18.43 -18.65 -0.89
CA VAL A 18 18.32 -19.41 -2.14
C VAL A 18 17.23 -20.48 -2.00
N LEU A 19 16.16 -20.37 -2.79
CA LEU A 19 15.27 -21.49 -3.10
C LEU A 19 14.87 -21.45 -4.59
N GLY A 20 15.33 -22.44 -5.35
CA GLY A 20 14.75 -22.86 -6.64
C GLY A 20 15.26 -22.16 -7.90
N PRO A 21 15.11 -22.80 -9.08
CA PRO A 21 15.80 -22.41 -10.31
C PRO A 21 15.33 -21.05 -10.81
N VAL A 22 16.29 -20.22 -11.20
CA VAL A 22 16.12 -18.90 -11.80
C VAL A 22 15.26 -19.03 -13.05
N ALA A 23 14.03 -18.54 -12.99
CA ALA A 23 13.17 -18.33 -14.15
C ALA A 23 13.80 -17.25 -15.06
N PRO A 24 13.64 -17.35 -16.39
CA PRO A 24 14.31 -16.43 -17.32
C PRO A 24 13.89 -14.98 -17.08
N ASP A 25 14.88 -14.09 -17.16
CA ASP A 25 14.76 -12.63 -17.00
C ASP A 25 13.53 -12.08 -17.72
N ILE A 26 12.46 -11.81 -16.97
CA ILE A 26 11.37 -10.97 -17.45
C ILE A 26 11.87 -9.55 -17.34
N HIS A 27 12.39 -9.05 -18.45
CA HIS A 27 12.82 -7.68 -18.62
C HIS A 27 11.61 -6.75 -18.48
N CYS A 28 11.29 -6.34 -17.25
CA CYS A 28 10.33 -5.27 -17.00
C CYS A 28 10.96 -4.00 -17.61
N LYS A 29 10.35 -3.44 -18.66
CA LYS A 29 10.86 -2.21 -19.28
C LYS A 29 10.87 -1.10 -18.23
N GLN A 30 12.08 -0.81 -17.76
CA GLN A 30 12.38 0.13 -16.69
C GLN A 30 11.91 1.53 -17.10
N GLY A 31 11.04 2.14 -16.29
CA GLY A 31 10.91 3.59 -16.31
C GLY A 31 12.27 4.20 -15.98
N VAL A 32 12.73 5.15 -16.79
CA VAL A 32 14.08 5.74 -16.71
C VAL A 32 14.18 6.65 -15.49
N CYS A 33 14.29 6.07 -14.30
CA CYS A 33 14.60 6.77 -13.04
C CYS A 33 15.51 5.93 -12.11
N SER A 34 16.06 4.82 -12.59
CA SER A 34 16.80 3.83 -11.78
C SER A 34 18.17 4.28 -11.26
N GLN A 35 18.55 5.55 -11.40
CA GLN A 35 19.91 6.03 -11.09
C GLN A 35 19.99 7.36 -10.34
N ARG A 36 18.88 7.92 -9.83
CA ARG A 36 18.93 9.18 -9.10
C ARG A 36 18.74 8.95 -7.61
N ILE A 37 19.72 9.38 -6.82
CA ILE A 37 19.61 9.48 -5.36
C ILE A 37 18.72 10.68 -5.04
N MET A 38 17.71 10.48 -4.18
CA MET A 38 16.87 11.57 -3.69
C MET A 38 17.75 12.64 -3.02
N SER A 39 17.76 13.84 -3.59
CA SER A 39 18.64 14.93 -3.15
C SER A 39 17.92 16.01 -2.36
N ASN A 40 16.62 16.20 -2.59
CA ASN A 40 15.84 17.23 -1.94
C ASN A 40 14.35 16.84 -1.87
N ILE A 41 13.65 17.32 -0.84
CA ILE A 41 12.20 17.20 -0.64
C ILE A 41 11.63 18.61 -0.55
N SER A 42 10.70 18.96 -1.43
CA SER A 42 10.05 20.27 -1.44
C SER A 42 9.08 20.44 -0.26
N THR A 43 8.57 21.65 -0.08
CA THR A 43 7.46 21.90 0.86
C THR A 43 6.23 21.10 0.44
N PRO A 44 5.48 20.51 1.40
CA PRO A 44 4.34 19.66 1.09
C PRO A 44 3.19 20.47 0.48
N VAL A 45 2.50 19.87 -0.48
CA VAL A 45 1.17 20.31 -0.92
C VAL A 45 0.14 19.72 0.05
N VAL A 46 -0.67 20.57 0.68
CA VAL A 46 -1.60 20.15 1.72
C VAL A 46 -3.02 20.14 1.16
N THR A 47 -3.69 19.00 1.30
CA THR A 47 -5.13 18.86 1.09
C THR A 47 -5.79 18.37 2.39
N ASN A 48 -7.01 18.84 2.65
CA ASN A 48 -7.79 18.41 3.81
C ASN A 48 -8.80 17.34 3.39
N ILE A 49 -8.41 16.09 3.57
CA ILE A 49 -9.24 14.92 3.26
C ILE A 49 -9.87 14.44 4.58
N CYS A 50 -11.09 14.90 4.88
CA CYS A 50 -11.86 14.52 6.07
C CYS A 50 -13.18 13.84 5.69
N LEU A 51 -13.10 12.59 5.23
CA LEU A 51 -14.24 11.82 4.71
C LEU A 51 -15.39 11.65 5.70
N TYR A 52 -15.08 11.53 6.98
CA TYR A 52 -16.05 11.28 8.05
C TYR A 52 -15.86 12.23 9.24
N GLY A 53 -15.33 13.43 8.96
CA GLY A 53 -15.00 14.43 9.98
C GLY A 53 -13.70 14.15 10.74
N LYS A 54 -13.48 14.87 11.84
CA LYS A 54 -12.20 14.90 12.57
C LYS A 54 -11.86 13.62 13.35
N SER A 55 -12.82 12.70 13.48
CA SER A 55 -12.69 11.48 14.29
C SER A 55 -11.90 10.37 13.61
N TYR A 56 -11.53 10.52 12.33
CA TYR A 56 -10.86 9.50 11.54
C TYR A 56 -9.50 10.02 11.05
N THR A 57 -8.50 9.89 11.92
CA THR A 57 -7.17 10.51 11.74
C THR A 57 -6.14 9.61 11.05
N SER A 58 -6.49 8.35 10.79
CA SER A 58 -5.58 7.37 10.18
C SER A 58 -6.16 6.90 8.86
N VAL A 59 -5.53 7.33 7.77
CA VAL A 59 -5.92 7.03 6.40
C VAL A 59 -4.66 6.81 5.56
N SER A 60 -4.75 5.98 4.54
CA SER A 60 -3.80 6.01 3.43
C SER A 60 -4.44 6.76 2.26
N TRP A 61 -3.65 7.48 1.47
CA TRP A 61 -4.12 8.08 0.23
C TRP A 61 -2.99 8.15 -0.77
N GLY A 62 -3.33 8.19 -2.05
CA GLY A 62 -2.35 8.27 -3.11
C GLY A 62 -2.98 8.31 -4.49
N ARG A 63 -2.12 8.55 -5.49
CA ARG A 63 -2.44 8.33 -6.89
C ARG A 63 -2.17 6.87 -7.23
N GLN A 64 -2.95 6.32 -8.15
CA GLN A 64 -2.62 5.08 -8.82
C GLN A 64 -1.14 5.07 -9.28
N ALA A 65 -0.36 4.09 -8.82
CA ALA A 65 1.09 4.09 -9.01
C ALA A 65 1.55 3.49 -10.35
N LYS A 66 0.76 2.61 -10.99
CA LYS A 66 1.16 2.00 -12.26
C LYS A 66 1.00 3.00 -13.41
N GLN A 67 2.12 3.54 -13.90
CA GLN A 67 2.17 4.44 -15.06
C GLN A 67 2.81 3.71 -16.26
N GLY A 68 2.26 3.89 -17.47
CA GLY A 68 2.93 3.46 -18.71
C GLY A 68 2.60 2.07 -19.25
N MET A 69 1.32 1.76 -19.48
CA MET A 69 0.95 0.87 -20.59
C MET A 69 -0.12 1.61 -21.40
N GLU A 70 0.31 2.15 -22.56
CA GLU A 70 -0.55 2.83 -23.54
C GLU A 70 -1.70 1.93 -24.06
N ASP A 71 -1.68 0.63 -23.74
CA ASP A 71 -2.59 -0.38 -24.26
C ASP A 71 -3.69 -0.85 -23.28
N GLN A 72 -3.88 -0.20 -22.12
CA GLN A 72 -5.06 -0.46 -21.28
C GLN A 72 -6.07 0.68 -21.36
N GLU A 73 -6.82 0.66 -22.46
CA GLU A 73 -8.06 1.40 -22.66
C GLU A 73 -9.03 1.07 -21.49
N GLY A 74 -8.99 1.87 -20.42
CA GLY A 74 -9.86 1.72 -19.25
C GLY A 74 -9.23 2.04 -17.89
N SER A 75 -7.91 1.92 -17.75
CA SER A 75 -7.17 2.19 -16.50
C SER A 75 -6.77 3.67 -16.37
N GLY A 76 -7.73 4.58 -16.62
CA GLY A 76 -7.47 6.02 -16.53
C GLY A 76 -6.97 6.43 -15.15
N ASP A 77 -6.09 7.42 -15.08
CA ASP A 77 -5.51 7.96 -13.84
C ASP A 77 -6.57 8.28 -12.77
N PHE A 78 -6.28 7.95 -11.51
CA PHE A 78 -7.19 8.19 -10.39
C PHE A 78 -6.46 8.28 -9.05
N TYR A 79 -7.17 8.83 -8.07
CA TYR A 79 -6.68 8.98 -6.70
C TYR A 79 -7.56 8.16 -5.76
N CYS A 80 -6.95 7.63 -4.70
CA CYS A 80 -7.64 6.85 -3.70
C CYS A 80 -7.39 7.38 -2.30
N VAL A 81 -8.41 7.19 -1.45
CA VAL A 81 -8.32 7.39 -0.01
C VAL A 81 -8.91 6.16 0.68
N GLN A 82 -8.14 5.59 1.60
CA GLN A 82 -8.53 4.46 2.42
C GLN A 82 -8.88 4.94 3.84
N PRO A 83 -10.17 5.11 4.18
CA PRO A 83 -10.60 5.41 5.54
C PRO A 83 -10.47 4.19 6.45
N LEU A 84 -10.03 4.42 7.69
CA LEU A 84 -10.09 3.43 8.77
C LEU A 84 -11.22 3.79 9.72
N VAL A 85 -12.35 3.09 9.59
CA VAL A 85 -13.63 3.42 10.24
C VAL A 85 -13.82 2.80 11.63
N ASN A 86 -12.97 1.87 12.04
CA ASN A 86 -13.02 1.26 13.37
C ASN A 86 -11.68 1.42 14.09
N GLY A 87 -11.66 2.19 15.17
CA GLY A 87 -10.50 2.33 16.07
C GLY A 87 -9.20 2.74 15.39
N HIS A 88 -9.27 3.51 14.28
CA HIS A 88 -8.11 3.86 13.45
C HIS A 88 -7.35 2.65 12.88
N ARG A 89 -8.03 1.50 12.81
CA ARG A 89 -7.44 0.19 12.55
C ARG A 89 -8.02 -0.47 11.33
N LEU A 90 -9.34 -0.54 11.20
CA LEU A 90 -10.00 -1.35 10.18
C LEU A 90 -10.80 -0.52 9.19
N GLY A 91 -10.78 -0.94 7.93
CA GLY A 91 -11.55 -0.34 6.84
C GLY A 91 -12.01 -1.38 5.83
N ASN A 92 -13.15 -1.15 5.18
CA ASN A 92 -13.67 -2.04 4.13
C ASN A 92 -14.10 -1.30 2.87
N ILE A 93 -13.86 0.01 2.80
CA ILE A 93 -14.20 0.87 1.67
C ILE A 93 -12.93 1.62 1.26
N ILE A 94 -12.82 1.91 -0.03
CA ILE A 94 -11.84 2.84 -0.59
C ILE A 94 -12.60 3.87 -1.41
N HIS A 95 -12.34 5.14 -1.17
CA HIS A 95 -12.87 6.21 -2.00
C HIS A 95 -11.98 6.38 -3.21
N ARG A 96 -12.58 6.42 -4.40
CA ARG A 96 -11.91 6.68 -5.67
C ARG A 96 -12.34 8.05 -6.20
N TYR A 97 -11.38 8.85 -6.63
CA TYR A 97 -11.57 10.21 -7.12
C TYR A 97 -11.07 10.35 -8.55
N ARG A 98 -11.89 11.00 -9.39
CA ARG A 98 -11.55 11.47 -10.73
C ARG A 98 -12.34 12.78 -10.99
N PRO A 99 -11.71 13.89 -11.41
CA PRO A 99 -10.28 14.14 -11.66
C PRO A 99 -9.51 14.57 -10.39
N TYR A 100 -8.27 15.06 -10.56
CA TYR A 100 -7.44 15.57 -9.45
C TYR A 100 -8.12 16.65 -8.61
N ASP A 101 -8.90 17.56 -9.20
CA ASP A 101 -9.59 18.63 -8.47
C ASP A 101 -10.63 18.09 -7.48
N ASP A 102 -11.31 17.00 -7.84
CA ASP A 102 -12.26 16.32 -6.95
C ASP A 102 -11.53 15.65 -5.77
N PHE A 103 -10.36 15.08 -6.01
CA PHE A 103 -9.48 14.58 -4.95
C PHE A 103 -9.01 15.71 -4.01
N MET A 104 -8.52 16.81 -4.58
CA MET A 104 -8.02 17.95 -3.79
C MET A 104 -9.10 18.67 -3.00
N THR A 105 -10.35 18.62 -3.48
CA THR A 105 -11.50 19.22 -2.78
C THR A 105 -12.33 18.20 -1.99
N SER A 106 -11.94 16.92 -2.00
CA SER A 106 -12.64 15.80 -1.37
C SER A 106 -14.12 15.69 -1.77
N LYS A 107 -14.43 15.87 -3.06
CA LYS A 107 -15.78 15.81 -3.65
C LYS A 107 -15.95 14.66 -4.64
N ASN A 108 -17.21 14.31 -4.93
CA ASN A 108 -17.61 13.40 -6.00
C ASN A 108 -16.86 12.05 -6.04
N HIS A 109 -16.50 11.50 -4.88
CA HIS A 109 -15.87 10.18 -4.83
C HIS A 109 -16.85 9.07 -5.17
N GLU A 110 -16.29 7.98 -5.68
CA GLU A 110 -16.95 6.68 -5.79
C GLU A 110 -16.48 5.77 -4.66
N ASP A 111 -17.43 5.11 -3.99
CA ASP A 111 -17.13 4.14 -2.94
C ASP A 111 -16.91 2.74 -3.51
N VAL A 112 -15.70 2.22 -3.31
CA VAL A 112 -15.37 0.83 -3.64
C VAL A 112 -15.45 0.00 -2.36
N THR A 113 -16.54 -0.76 -2.22
CA THR A 113 -16.70 -1.70 -1.10
C THR A 113 -15.87 -2.96 -1.34
N LYS A 114 -14.81 -3.10 -0.56
CA LYS A 114 -13.80 -4.17 -0.63
C LYS A 114 -14.25 -5.43 0.11
N ALA A 115 -14.99 -5.27 1.20
CA ALA A 115 -15.48 -6.36 2.03
C ALA A 115 -16.85 -6.04 2.66
N PRO A 116 -17.66 -7.06 3.03
CA PRO A 116 -19.00 -6.85 3.60
C PRO A 116 -19.03 -6.05 4.90
N SER A 117 -17.95 -6.07 5.68
CA SER A 117 -17.81 -5.31 6.93
C SER A 117 -16.34 -5.04 7.25
N HIS A 118 -16.07 -4.08 8.13
CA HIS A 118 -14.70 -3.75 8.58
C HIS A 118 -14.04 -4.86 9.40
N ASN A 119 -14.80 -5.80 9.99
CA ASN A 119 -14.26 -6.95 10.72
C ASN A 119 -14.14 -8.21 9.85
N HIS A 120 -14.55 -8.15 8.58
CA HIS A 120 -14.45 -9.29 7.69
C HIS A 120 -12.98 -9.63 7.40
N ALA A 121 -12.65 -10.90 7.19
CA ALA A 121 -11.27 -11.32 6.97
C ALA A 121 -10.63 -10.73 5.68
N ASN A 122 -11.44 -10.27 4.72
CA ASN A 122 -10.98 -9.54 3.52
C ASN A 122 -10.87 -8.01 3.72
N ALA A 123 -11.20 -7.50 4.91
CA ALA A 123 -11.09 -6.09 5.22
C ALA A 123 -9.63 -5.68 5.39
N ILE A 124 -9.40 -4.37 5.32
CA ILE A 124 -8.12 -3.72 5.43
C ILE A 124 -7.80 -3.48 6.89
N GLN A 125 -6.56 -3.72 7.28
CA GLN A 125 -6.00 -3.33 8.56
C GLN A 125 -4.81 -2.38 8.38
N GLY A 126 -4.80 -1.28 9.13
CA GLY A 126 -3.72 -0.29 9.09
C GLY A 126 -3.78 0.66 7.90
N SER A 127 -2.87 1.64 7.89
CA SER A 127 -2.89 2.79 6.98
C SER A 127 -1.88 2.69 5.82
N CYS A 128 -1.57 1.48 5.36
CA CYS A 128 -0.50 1.24 4.39
C CYS A 128 -0.98 0.54 3.11
N THR A 129 -2.15 0.96 2.60
CA THR A 129 -2.69 0.47 1.33
C THR A 129 -2.13 1.25 0.15
N VAL A 130 -1.76 0.53 -0.91
CA VAL A 130 -1.37 1.07 -2.21
C VAL A 130 -2.33 0.60 -3.29
N VAL A 131 -2.59 1.47 -4.25
CA VAL A 131 -3.25 1.10 -5.52
C VAL A 131 -2.18 1.02 -6.59
N TYR A 132 -2.10 -0.13 -7.26
CA TYR A 132 -1.14 -0.38 -8.33
C TYR A 132 -1.82 -1.15 -9.47
N GLY A 133 -2.03 -0.50 -10.60
CA GLY A 133 -2.94 -1.03 -11.62
C GLY A 133 -4.38 -1.05 -11.10
N GLU A 134 -5.26 -1.81 -11.73
CA GLU A 134 -6.65 -1.93 -11.28
C GLU A 134 -6.78 -2.83 -10.03
N ALA A 135 -5.88 -2.68 -9.07
CA ALA A 135 -5.80 -3.50 -7.88
C ALA A 135 -5.36 -2.72 -6.64
N VAL A 136 -5.90 -3.14 -5.50
CA VAL A 136 -5.63 -2.61 -4.16
C VAL A 136 -4.82 -3.64 -3.40
N PHE A 137 -3.67 -3.23 -2.86
CA PHE A 137 -2.77 -4.03 -2.05
C PHE A 137 -2.75 -3.54 -0.61
N TYR A 138 -3.00 -4.45 0.33
CA TYR A 138 -3.27 -4.07 1.71
C TYR A 138 -2.99 -5.22 2.69
N ASN A 139 -2.87 -4.90 3.98
CA ASN A 139 -2.76 -5.90 5.05
C ASN A 139 -4.15 -6.45 5.42
N CYS A 140 -4.33 -7.77 5.40
CA CYS A 140 -5.60 -8.39 5.76
C CYS A 140 -5.90 -8.28 7.26
N CYS A 141 -7.18 -8.09 7.57
CA CYS A 141 -7.67 -7.95 8.94
C CYS A 141 -7.29 -9.15 9.82
N ASN A 142 -6.58 -8.88 10.92
CA ASN A 142 -6.19 -9.85 11.94
C ASN A 142 -5.38 -11.06 11.43
N SER A 143 -4.69 -10.98 10.30
CA SER A 143 -3.96 -12.13 9.75
C SER A 143 -2.54 -11.81 9.29
N ALA A 144 -1.73 -12.86 9.17
CA ALA A 144 -0.42 -12.84 8.53
C ALA A 144 -0.55 -13.02 7.00
N GLU A 145 -1.49 -12.30 6.40
CA GLU A 145 -1.80 -12.40 4.97
C GLU A 145 -1.85 -11.03 4.32
N LEU A 146 -1.26 -10.95 3.14
CA LEU A 146 -1.31 -9.81 2.28
C LEU A 146 -2.47 -9.96 1.31
N GLY A 147 -3.29 -8.93 1.23
CA GLY A 147 -4.49 -8.90 0.40
C GLY A 147 -4.26 -8.19 -0.91
N HIS A 148 -4.84 -8.75 -1.97
CA HIS A 148 -4.93 -8.17 -3.30
C HIS A 148 -6.40 -8.14 -3.69
N TYR A 149 -6.94 -6.97 -4.00
CA TYR A 149 -8.32 -6.82 -4.47
C TYR A 149 -8.35 -6.19 -5.85
N ASP A 150 -8.91 -6.93 -6.80
CA ASP A 150 -9.05 -6.48 -8.17
C ASP A 150 -10.28 -5.57 -8.30
N LEU A 151 -10.06 -4.33 -8.74
CA LEU A 151 -11.07 -3.29 -8.85
C LEU A 151 -12.08 -3.54 -9.98
N GLN A 152 -11.74 -4.36 -10.98
CA GLN A 152 -12.65 -4.69 -12.09
C GLN A 152 -13.52 -5.89 -11.75
N THR A 153 -12.89 -7.01 -11.40
CA THR A 153 -13.56 -8.30 -11.12
C THR A 153 -14.16 -8.35 -9.72
N LYS A 154 -13.76 -7.43 -8.82
CA LYS A 154 -14.18 -7.37 -7.41
C LYS A 154 -13.79 -8.63 -6.62
N VAL A 155 -12.75 -9.34 -7.06
CA VAL A 155 -12.24 -10.55 -6.41
C VAL A 155 -11.10 -10.21 -5.47
N THR A 156 -11.08 -10.85 -4.29
CA THR A 156 -9.94 -10.77 -3.35
C THR A 156 -9.09 -12.04 -3.44
N SER A 157 -7.79 -11.87 -3.63
CA SER A 157 -6.77 -12.92 -3.44
C SER A 157 -5.95 -12.62 -2.19
N ARG A 158 -5.41 -13.66 -1.55
CA ARG A 158 -4.58 -13.53 -0.35
C ARG A 158 -3.28 -14.31 -0.51
N LEU A 159 -2.20 -13.74 0.00
CA LEU A 159 -0.89 -14.36 0.07
C LEU A 159 -0.48 -14.47 1.54
N LYS A 160 -0.24 -15.69 2.00
CA LYS A 160 0.27 -15.96 3.35
C LYS A 160 1.79 -15.85 3.35
N ILE A 161 2.35 -15.08 4.27
CA ILE A 161 3.80 -15.00 4.48
C ILE A 161 4.17 -15.80 5.75
N PRO A 162 5.05 -16.80 5.67
CA PRO A 162 5.55 -17.53 6.83
C PRO A 162 6.30 -16.61 7.82
N GLU A 163 6.15 -16.87 9.11
CA GLU A 163 6.84 -16.15 10.21
C GLU A 163 6.66 -14.62 10.25
N PHE A 164 5.71 -14.11 9.48
CA PHE A 164 5.45 -12.70 9.36
C PHE A 164 4.87 -12.09 10.65
N GLY A 165 5.37 -10.91 11.02
CA GLY A 165 4.81 -10.13 12.11
C GLY A 165 3.54 -9.40 11.71
N TYR A 166 2.51 -9.48 12.56
CA TYR A 166 1.23 -8.79 12.34
C TYR A 166 0.58 -8.47 13.69
N ASN A 167 -0.39 -7.56 13.68
CA ASN A 167 -1.11 -7.12 14.88
C ASN A 167 -0.20 -6.47 15.93
N ASN A 168 0.53 -5.43 15.53
CA ASN A 168 1.42 -4.64 16.39
C ASN A 168 2.59 -5.44 16.97
N GLN A 169 3.06 -6.45 16.24
CA GLN A 169 4.30 -7.14 16.58
C GLN A 169 5.51 -6.28 16.20
N PHE A 170 5.46 -5.62 15.04
CA PHE A 170 6.52 -4.74 14.54
C PHE A 170 5.96 -3.43 13.97
N PRO A 171 5.22 -2.62 14.76
CA PRO A 171 4.72 -1.33 14.28
C PRO A 171 5.88 -0.35 14.06
N TYR A 172 5.69 0.63 13.18
CA TYR A 172 6.64 1.72 13.03
C TYR A 172 6.60 2.59 14.28
N CYS A 173 7.77 2.80 14.89
CA CYS A 173 7.91 3.62 16.08
C CYS A 173 8.95 4.73 15.83
N TYR A 174 8.57 5.96 16.19
CA TYR A 174 9.52 7.06 16.34
C TYR A 174 9.42 7.61 17.76
N TYR A 175 8.64 8.65 18.01
CA TYR A 175 8.29 9.09 19.38
C TYR A 175 7.13 8.31 19.99
N ASN A 176 6.15 7.95 19.16
CA ASN A 176 5.04 7.07 19.51
C ASN A 176 4.93 6.02 18.40
N CYS A 177 4.57 4.80 18.75
CA CYS A 177 4.29 3.76 17.78
C CYS A 177 3.01 4.06 17.01
N LYS A 178 3.01 3.72 15.72
CA LYS A 178 1.83 3.73 14.88
C LYS A 178 1.31 2.31 14.81
N ASP A 179 0.22 2.07 15.51
CA ASP A 179 -0.42 0.76 15.52
C ASP A 179 -0.85 0.38 14.10
N TRP A 180 -0.79 -0.93 13.83
CA TRP A 180 -1.25 -1.62 12.64
C TRP A 180 -0.44 -1.32 11.38
N THR A 181 0.79 -0.82 11.54
CA THR A 181 1.73 -0.57 10.44
C THR A 181 2.84 -1.61 10.36
N ASP A 182 2.60 -2.85 10.79
CA ASP A 182 3.55 -3.96 10.67
C ASP A 182 3.98 -4.21 9.20
N ILE A 183 3.18 -3.72 8.26
CA ILE A 183 3.31 -3.91 6.82
C ILE A 183 3.14 -2.59 6.13
N ASP A 184 4.00 -2.36 5.15
CA ASP A 184 3.92 -1.19 4.29
C ASP A 184 4.05 -1.55 2.83
N PHE A 185 3.00 -1.29 2.03
CA PHE A 185 3.11 -1.40 0.59
C PHE A 185 3.69 -0.10 0.03
N ALA A 186 4.59 -0.24 -0.93
CA ALA A 186 5.17 0.88 -1.67
C ALA A 186 5.22 0.54 -3.15
N ALA A 187 5.20 1.55 -4.01
CA ALA A 187 5.39 1.37 -5.44
C ALA A 187 6.43 2.38 -5.93
N ASP A 188 7.34 1.90 -6.77
CA ASP A 188 8.42 2.66 -7.39
C ASP A 188 8.45 2.39 -8.91
N GLU A 189 9.46 2.92 -9.60
CA GLU A 189 9.62 2.76 -11.05
C GLU A 189 9.92 1.33 -11.50
N THR A 190 10.24 0.45 -10.56
CA THR A 190 10.52 -0.97 -10.78
C THR A 190 9.36 -1.88 -10.39
N GLY A 191 8.35 -1.35 -9.68
CA GLY A 191 7.08 -2.03 -9.44
C GLY A 191 6.59 -1.92 -8.01
N LEU A 192 5.75 -2.89 -7.61
CA LEU A 192 5.17 -2.96 -6.28
C LEU A 192 6.09 -3.70 -5.31
N ARG A 193 6.23 -3.14 -4.11
CA ARG A 193 7.08 -3.62 -3.02
C ARG A 193 6.22 -3.78 -1.77
N VAL A 194 6.62 -4.71 -0.90
CA VAL A 194 6.10 -4.80 0.47
C VAL A 194 7.25 -4.79 1.46
N ILE A 195 7.10 -4.02 2.53
CA ILE A 195 8.06 -3.85 3.62
C ILE A 195 7.44 -4.41 4.88
N TYR A 196 8.16 -5.27 5.59
CA TYR A 196 7.68 -5.91 6.82
C TYR A 196 8.84 -6.46 7.65
N SER A 197 8.54 -6.94 8.87
CA SER A 197 9.49 -7.66 9.72
C SER A 197 9.04 -9.09 10.00
N MET A 198 10.00 -10.00 10.17
CA MET A 198 9.75 -11.42 10.47
C MET A 198 9.98 -11.70 11.95
N ARG A 199 9.24 -12.65 12.52
CA ARG A 199 9.40 -13.11 13.91
C ARG A 199 10.75 -13.73 14.19
N GLY A 200 11.33 -14.43 13.20
CA GLY A 200 12.70 -14.94 13.27
C GLY A 200 13.79 -13.85 13.16
N ASN A 201 13.43 -12.63 12.75
CA ASN A 201 14.33 -11.49 12.63
C ASN A 201 13.64 -10.18 13.09
N PRO A 202 13.31 -10.04 14.39
CA PRO A 202 12.44 -8.98 14.90
C PRO A 202 13.03 -7.57 14.81
N CYS A 203 14.35 -7.44 14.65
CA CYS A 203 15.03 -6.17 14.44
C CYS A 203 15.34 -5.87 12.96
N GLY A 204 15.09 -6.83 12.07
CA GLY A 204 15.34 -6.69 10.64
C GLY A 204 14.12 -6.17 9.89
N VAL A 205 14.38 -5.31 8.90
CA VAL A 205 13.38 -4.89 7.91
C VAL A 205 13.62 -5.69 6.65
N THR A 206 12.59 -6.37 6.17
CA THR A 206 12.59 -7.12 4.91
C THR A 206 11.79 -6.34 3.87
N MET A 207 12.31 -6.26 2.65
CA MET A 207 11.60 -5.67 1.50
C MET A 207 11.60 -6.67 0.34
N GLU A 208 10.41 -6.98 -0.17
CA GLU A 208 10.24 -7.96 -1.25
C GLU A 208 9.46 -7.38 -2.43
N THR A 209 9.81 -7.84 -3.64
CA THR A 209 9.03 -7.52 -4.85
C THR A 209 7.73 -8.32 -4.85
N TRP A 210 6.61 -7.66 -5.07
CA TRP A 210 5.36 -8.34 -5.31
C TRP A 210 5.28 -8.78 -6.79
N CYS A 211 5.59 -10.05 -7.05
CA CYS A 211 5.40 -10.65 -8.36
C CYS A 211 4.04 -11.37 -8.41
N ARG A 212 3.24 -11.12 -9.46
CA ARG A 212 2.02 -11.91 -9.70
C ARG A 212 2.45 -13.36 -9.94
N ALA A 213 2.02 -14.29 -9.10
CA ALA A 213 2.05 -15.69 -9.48
C ALA A 213 1.05 -15.85 -10.63
N ASN A 214 1.54 -16.25 -11.81
CA ASN A 214 0.70 -16.60 -12.96
C ASN A 214 -0.14 -17.84 -12.67
#